data_AF-A0A2E6KRY8-F1
#
_entry.id   AF-A0A2E6KRY8-F1
#
_cell.length_a   1.000
_cell.length_b   1.000
_cell.length_c   1.000
_cell.angle_alpha   90.00
_cell.angle_beta   90.00
_cell.angle_gamma   90.00
#
_symmetry.space_group_name_H-M   'P 1'
#
loop_
_entity.id
_entity.type
_entity.pdbx_description
1 polymer ?
#
loop_
_entity_poly.entity_id
_entity_poly.type
_entity_poly.pdbx_seq_one_letter_code
_entity_poly.pdbx_strand_id
1 'polypeptide(L)'
;MTFILKLLFFSIVFIFGLAFHLKNHQLVLLNYYISEIQLPLSLLVVISLCIGIALCILVTFPIIIRLKKNNNKLIKKFERHEKLLNGSDELKI
;
A
#
# COMPACT_ATOMS: atom_id res chain seq x y z
N MET A 1 -21.02 1.94 5.39
CA MET A 1 -21.00 1.87 3.91
C MET A 1 -19.66 1.45 3.31
N THR A 2 -18.50 1.81 3.86
CA THR A 2 -17.19 1.44 3.26
C THR A 2 -16.81 -0.03 3.40
N PHE A 3 -17.28 -0.73 4.44
CA PHE A 3 -16.96 -2.16 4.65
C PHE A 3 -17.57 -3.07 3.57
N ILE A 4 -18.85 -2.88 3.24
CA ILE A 4 -19.55 -3.66 2.21
C ILE A 4 -18.92 -3.43 0.83
N LEU A 5 -18.54 -2.18 0.51
CA LEU A 5 -17.82 -1.86 -0.73
C LEU A 5 -16.46 -2.54 -0.82
N LYS A 6 -15.68 -2.53 0.28
CA LYS A 6 -14.39 -3.25 0.34
C LYS A 6 -14.57 -4.76 0.20
N LEU A 7 -15.59 -5.33 0.84
CA LEU A 7 -15.88 -6.75 0.77
C LEU A 7 -16.31 -7.17 -0.65
N LEU A 8 -17.16 -6.36 -1.30
CA LEU A 8 -17.57 -6.59 -2.69
C LEU A 8 -16.36 -6.54 -3.63
N PHE A 9 -15.51 -5.51 -3.51
CA PHE A 9 -14.30 -5.38 -4.31
C PHE A 9 -13.35 -6.57 -4.09
N PHE A 10 -13.12 -6.96 -2.84
CA PHE A 10 -12.30 -8.13 -2.49
C PHE A 10 -12.88 -9.41 -3.11
N SER A 11 -14.20 -9.62 -3.00
CA SER A 11 -14.88 -10.79 -3.54
C SER A 11 -14.74 -10.89 -5.06
N ILE A 12 -14.90 -9.76 -5.77
CA ILE A 12 -14.68 -9.69 -7.23
C ILE A 12 -13.25 -10.10 -7.56
N VAL A 13 -12.26 -9.46 -6.94
CA VAL A 13 -10.84 -9.77 -7.19
C VAL A 13 -10.52 -11.23 -6.89
N PHE A 14 -11.08 -11.78 -5.81
CA PHE A 14 -10.88 -13.17 -5.41
C PHE A 14 -11.47 -14.16 -6.42
N ILE A 15 -12.71 -13.93 -6.88
CA ILE A 15 -13.36 -14.77 -7.89
C ILE A 15 -12.59 -14.71 -9.21
N PHE A 16 -12.13 -13.53 -9.63
CA PHE A 16 -11.27 -13.39 -10.81
C PHE A 16 -9.96 -14.16 -10.67
N GLY A 17 -9.32 -14.10 -9.49
CA GLY A 17 -8.10 -14.86 -9.21
C GLY A 17 -8.33 -16.38 -9.29
N LEU A 18 -9.43 -16.88 -8.73
CA LEU A 18 -9.80 -18.30 -8.81
C LEU A 18 -10.11 -18.74 -10.25
N ALA A 19 -10.92 -17.96 -10.98
CA ALA A 19 -11.25 -18.25 -12.37
C ALA A 19 -9.99 -18.26 -13.26
N PHE A 20 -9.07 -17.32 -13.03
CA PHE A 20 -7.78 -17.26 -13.70
C PHE A 20 -6.93 -18.50 -13.39
N HIS A 21 -6.87 -18.93 -12.14
CA HIS A 21 -6.15 -20.15 -11.74
C HIS A 21 -6.71 -21.41 -12.42
N LEU A 22 -8.04 -21.58 -12.43
CA LEU A 22 -8.69 -22.75 -13.04
C LEU A 22 -8.42 -22.86 -14.53
N LYS A 23 -8.42 -21.74 -15.27
CA LYS A 23 -8.14 -21.73 -16.72
C LYS A 23 -6.65 -21.87 -17.04
N ASN A 24 -5.78 -21.37 -16.17
CA ASN A 24 -4.33 -21.27 -16.42
C ASN A 24 -3.52 -22.19 -15.51
N HIS A 25 -4.03 -23.40 -15.24
CA HIS A 25 -3.32 -24.47 -14.51
C HIS A 25 -2.04 -24.93 -15.22
N GLN A 26 -1.86 -24.61 -16.50
CA GLN A 26 -0.74 -25.09 -17.32
C GLN A 26 0.61 -24.96 -16.59
N LEU A 27 1.32 -26.09 -16.51
CA LEU A 27 2.66 -26.15 -15.96
C LEU A 27 3.64 -25.51 -16.94
N VAL A 28 4.48 -24.63 -16.43
CA VAL A 28 5.55 -23.97 -17.17
C VAL A 28 6.89 -24.39 -16.57
N LEU A 29 7.83 -24.76 -17.43
CA LEU A 29 9.21 -25.06 -17.05
C LEU A 29 9.97 -23.74 -16.91
N LEU A 30 10.53 -23.47 -15.73
CA LEU A 30 11.43 -22.36 -15.49
C LEU A 30 12.85 -22.87 -15.38
N ASN A 31 13.68 -22.50 -16.35
CA ASN A 31 15.10 -22.81 -16.37
C ASN A 31 15.86 -21.72 -15.63
N TYR A 32 16.08 -21.92 -14.34
CA TYR A 32 16.96 -21.06 -13.57
C TYR A 32 18.42 -21.43 -13.82
N TYR A 33 19.33 -20.50 -13.53
CA TYR A 33 20.78 -20.71 -13.71
C TYR A 33 21.35 -21.95 -13.02
N ILE A 34 20.68 -22.47 -11.99
CA ILE A 34 21.17 -23.58 -11.15
C ILE A 34 20.28 -24.83 -11.28
N SER A 35 19.00 -24.69 -11.64
CA SER A 35 18.05 -25.80 -11.71
C SER A 35 16.80 -25.45 -12.52
N GLU A 36 16.08 -26.47 -12.96
CA GLU A 36 14.79 -26.33 -13.64
C GLU A 36 13.66 -26.68 -12.68
N ILE A 37 12.61 -25.85 -12.63
CA ILE A 37 11.45 -26.07 -11.77
C ILE A 37 10.18 -25.95 -12.62
N GLN A 38 9.23 -26.86 -12.42
CA GLN A 38 7.91 -26.79 -13.07
C GLN A 38 6.89 -26.21 -12.08
N LEU A 39 6.27 -25.10 -12.46
CA LEU A 39 5.24 -24.43 -11.66
C LEU A 39 4.04 -24.06 -12.53
N PRO A 40 2.81 -24.07 -11.99
CA PRO A 40 1.65 -23.53 -12.70
C PRO A 40 1.85 -22.05 -13.03
N LEU A 41 1.50 -21.65 -14.25
CA LEU A 41 1.60 -20.24 -14.69
C LEU A 41 0.83 -19.31 -13.75
N SER A 42 -0.36 -19.73 -13.32
CA SER A 42 -1.19 -19.00 -12.37
C SER A 42 -0.47 -18.67 -11.06
N LEU A 43 0.31 -19.63 -10.52
CA LEU A 43 1.06 -19.44 -9.28
C LEU A 43 2.20 -18.43 -9.46
N LEU A 44 2.92 -18.51 -10.58
CA LEU A 44 4.01 -17.58 -10.89
C LEU A 44 3.51 -16.13 -10.98
N VAL A 45 2.37 -15.92 -11.65
CA VAL A 45 1.73 -14.60 -11.77
C VAL A 45 1.33 -14.05 -10.40
N VAL A 46 0.74 -14.88 -9.54
CA VAL A 46 0.35 -14.47 -8.18
C VAL A 46 1.59 -14.08 -7.36
N ILE A 47 2.65 -14.88 -7.39
CA ILE A 47 3.90 -14.58 -6.68
C ILE A 47 4.50 -13.27 -7.19
N SER A 48 4.56 -13.06 -8.50
CA SER A 48 5.06 -11.82 -9.11
C SER A 48 4.25 -10.61 -8.66
N LEU A 49 2.93 -10.72 -8.62
CA LEU A 49 2.04 -9.66 -8.14
C LEU A 49 2.27 -9.36 -6.65
N CYS A 50 2.38 -10.40 -5.82
CA CYS A 50 2.69 -10.27 -4.40
C CYS A 50 4.01 -9.54 -4.17
N ILE A 51 5.06 -9.88 -4.94
CA ILE A 51 6.35 -9.20 -4.89
C ILE A 51 6.19 -7.73 -5.28
N GLY A 52 5.46 -7.42 -6.36
CA GLY A 52 5.20 -6.04 -6.78
C GLY A 52 4.47 -5.22 -5.70
N ILE A 53 3.45 -5.79 -5.05
CA ILE A 53 2.73 -5.15 -3.95
C ILE A 53 3.66 -4.94 -2.75
N ALA A 54 4.45 -5.94 -2.38
CA ALA A 54 5.40 -5.84 -1.28
C ALA A 54 6.43 -4.73 -1.52
N LEU A 55 6.98 -4.64 -2.74
CA LEU A 55 7.89 -3.57 -3.14
C LEU A 55 7.20 -2.19 -3.11
N CYS A 56 5.97 -2.10 -3.60
CA CYS A 56 5.20 -0.86 -3.58
C CYS A 56 4.98 -0.34 -2.16
N ILE A 57 4.60 -1.23 -1.23
CA ILE A 57 4.45 -0.92 0.19
C ILE A 57 5.81 -0.47 0.75
N LEU A 58 6.87 -1.22 0.48
CA LEU A 58 8.21 -0.93 1.01
C LEU A 58 8.72 0.46 0.57
N VAL A 59 8.46 0.85 -0.68
CA VAL A 59 8.82 2.18 -1.21
C VAL A 59 7.94 3.28 -0.62
N THR A 60 6.63 3.04 -0.49
CA THR A 60 5.66 4.07 -0.07
C THR A 60 5.65 4.30 1.44
N PHE A 61 5.93 3.27 2.24
CA PHE A 61 5.90 3.31 3.70
C PHE A 61 6.73 4.45 4.33
N PRO A 62 8.03 4.63 3.99
CA PRO A 62 8.83 5.72 4.56
C PRO A 62 8.31 7.11 4.15
N ILE A 63 7.74 7.24 2.95
CA ILE A 63 7.14 8.50 2.46
C ILE A 63 5.96 8.89 3.34
N ILE A 64 5.06 7.95 3.63
CA ILE A 64 3.89 8.17 4.49
C ILE A 64 4.33 8.57 5.90
N ILE A 65 5.32 7.89 6.48
CA ILE A 65 5.84 8.23 7.81
C ILE A 65 6.39 9.66 7.84
N ARG A 66 7.19 10.03 6.83
CA ARG A 66 7.76 11.38 6.73
C ARG A 66 6.67 12.43 6.57
N LEU A 67 5.66 12.16 5.73
CA LEU A 67 4.51 13.04 5.55
C LEU A 67 3.77 13.27 6.87
N LYS A 68 3.43 12.21 7.60
CA LYS A 68 2.72 12.32 8.88
C LYS A 68 3.53 13.10 9.91
N LYS A 69 4.84 12.86 9.98
CA LYS A 69 5.76 13.58 10.88
C LYS A 69 5.82 15.06 10.52
N ASN A 70 5.92 15.40 9.24
CA ASN A 70 5.98 16.79 8.78
C ASN A 70 4.64 17.51 9.00
N ASN A 71 3.52 16.84 8.74
CA ASN A 71 2.20 17.39 8.98
C ASN A 71 2.00 17.74 10.46
N ASN A 72 2.35 16.83 11.37
CA ASN A 72 2.26 17.09 12.80
C ASN A 72 3.20 18.23 13.25
N LYS A 73 4.39 18.35 12.64
CA LYS A 73 5.30 19.47 12.91
C LYS A 73 4.71 20.80 12.45
N LEU A 74 4.05 20.83 11.29
CA LEU A 74 3.41 22.04 10.75
C LEU A 74 2.24 22.49 11.64
N ILE A 75 1.38 21.56 12.06
CA ILE A 75 0.27 21.85 12.98
C ILE A 75 0.79 22.47 14.28
N LYS A 76 1.83 21.87 14.90
CA LYS A 76 2.43 22.43 16.13
C LYS A 76 3.06 23.81 15.94
N LYS A 77 3.58 24.12 14.75
CA LYS A 77 4.10 25.46 14.46
C LYS A 77 2.97 26.47 14.35
N PHE A 78 1.89 26.10 13.67
CA PHE A 78 0.69 26.92 13.52
C PHE A 78 0.10 27.30 14.89
N GLU A 79 -0.13 26.31 15.76
CA GLU A 79 -0.64 26.53 17.13
C GLU A 79 0.25 27.46 17.97
N ARG A 80 1.58 27.41 17.79
CA ARG A 80 2.50 28.32 18.49
C ARG A 80 2.39 29.76 17.99
N HIS A 81 2.31 29.94 16.67
CA HIS A 81 2.16 31.27 16.09
C HIS A 81 0.84 31.92 16.50
N GLU A 82 -0.25 31.15 16.51
CA GLU A 82 -1.56 31.62 16.99
C GLU A 82 -1.52 32.10 18.45
N LYS A 83 -0.87 31.33 19.34
CA LYS A 83 -0.70 31.73 20.75
C LYS A 83 0.14 33.00 20.94
N LEU A 84 1.17 33.18 20.11
CA LEU A 84 2.03 34.37 20.17
C LEU A 84 1.28 35.63 19.72
N LEU A 85 0.43 35.52 18.69
CA LEU A 85 -0.39 36.64 18.23
C LEU A 85 -1.40 37.05 19.32
N ASN A 86 -2.17 36.10 19.85
CA ASN A 86 -3.15 36.39 20.88
C ASN A 86 -2.53 36.99 22.15
N GLY A 87 -1.41 36.43 22.63
CA GLY A 87 -0.71 36.97 23.80
C GLY A 87 -0.08 38.36 23.57
N SER A 88 0.26 38.71 22.32
CA SER A 88 0.79 40.03 21.98
C SER A 88 -0.28 41.13 21.92
N ASP A 89 -1.53 40.75 21.63
CA ASP A 89 -2.68 41.67 21.65
C ASP A 89 -3.13 41.95 23.09
N GLU A 90 -3.00 40.98 24.00
CA GLU A 90 -3.29 41.16 25.44
C GLU A 90 -2.31 42.11 26.15
N LEU A 91 -1.07 42.24 25.66
CA LEU A 91 -0.03 43.10 26.26
C LEU A 91 -0.07 44.56 25.77
N LYS A 92 -0.96 44.90 24.83
CA LYS A 92 -1.14 46.26 24.29
C LYS A 92 -2.31 47.02 24.90
N ILE A 93 -3.01 46.43 25.87
CA ILE A 93 -4.11 47.01 26.66
C ILE A 93 -3.54 47.45 28.01
#